data_AF-A0A437C921-F1
#
_entry.id   AF-A0A437C921-F1
#
_cell.length_a   1.000
_cell.length_b   1.000
_cell.length_c   1.000
_cell.angle_alpha   90.00
_cell.angle_beta   90.00
_cell.angle_gamma   90.00
#
_symmetry.space_group_name_H-M   'P 1'
#
loop_
_entity.id
_entity.type
_entity.pdbx_description
1 polymer ?
#
loop_
_entity_poly.entity_id
_entity_poly.type
_entity_poly.pdbx_seq_one_letter_code
_entity_poly.pdbx_strand_id
1 'polypeptide(L)'
;MNCESVLKSAPVALFLMALVSSGHGVERLASCCTSVSNEEITEPILGYMIQERNLPCVNAVIFQTNSGLYCSRLRAPWVFQKIKELRAKARSTIPSSSASLLSNQ
;
A
#
# COMPACT_ATOMS: atom_id res chain seq x y z
N MET A 1 -29.49 -14.95 60.53
CA MET A 1 -29.20 -14.89 59.08
C MET A 1 -29.00 -13.43 58.71
N ASN A 2 -27.76 -13.02 58.44
CA ASN A 2 -27.37 -12.01 57.44
C ASN A 2 -25.87 -11.67 57.59
N CYS A 3 -25.04 -12.27 56.75
CA CYS A 3 -23.67 -11.83 56.53
C CYS A 3 -23.71 -10.67 55.52
N GLU A 4 -23.45 -9.44 55.97
CA GLU A 4 -23.19 -8.33 55.05
C GLU A 4 -21.71 -8.34 54.65
N SER A 5 -21.43 -8.89 53.47
CA SER A 5 -20.14 -8.72 52.80
C SER A 5 -20.20 -7.43 51.99
N VAL A 6 -19.52 -6.38 52.46
CA VAL A 6 -19.37 -5.13 51.73
C VAL A 6 -18.40 -5.36 50.57
N LEU A 7 -18.93 -5.62 49.39
CA LEU A 7 -18.17 -5.72 48.14
C LEU A 7 -17.66 -4.33 47.76
N LYS A 8 -16.41 -4.02 48.15
CA LYS A 8 -15.67 -2.86 47.68
C LYS A 8 -15.30 -3.06 46.21
N SER A 9 -16.16 -2.59 45.31
CA SER A 9 -15.87 -2.52 43.87
C SER A 9 -14.94 -1.34 43.60
N ALA A 10 -13.73 -1.61 43.10
CA ALA A 10 -12.84 -0.60 42.56
C ALA A 10 -13.10 -0.43 41.05
N PRO A 11 -13.14 0.78 40.51
CA PRO A 11 -13.29 0.96 39.06
C PRO A 11 -11.98 0.56 38.36
N VAL A 12 -12.01 -0.52 37.59
CA VAL A 12 -10.94 -0.86 36.66
C VAL A 12 -11.05 0.07 35.46
N ALA A 13 -10.21 1.11 35.42
CA ALA A 13 -10.09 1.97 34.25
C ALA A 13 -9.40 1.20 33.12
N LEU A 14 -10.16 0.73 32.12
CA LEU A 14 -9.61 0.23 30.87
C LEU A 14 -9.09 1.41 30.05
N PHE A 15 -7.77 1.64 30.10
CA PHE A 15 -7.09 2.46 29.11
C PHE A 15 -7.06 1.67 27.79
N LEU A 16 -7.95 2.02 26.87
CA LEU A 16 -7.86 1.57 25.48
C LEU A 16 -6.62 2.23 24.88
N MET A 17 -5.52 1.48 24.73
CA MET A 17 -4.39 1.92 23.93
C MET A 17 -4.88 2.12 22.49
N ALA A 18 -4.92 3.37 22.03
CA ALA A 18 -5.08 3.65 20.61
C ALA A 18 -3.83 3.15 19.89
N LEU A 19 -3.99 2.13 19.04
CA LEU A 19 -2.95 1.70 18.11
C LEU A 19 -2.72 2.82 17.10
N VAL A 20 -1.68 3.63 17.31
CA VAL A 20 -1.19 4.57 16.30
C VAL A 20 -0.32 3.76 15.35
N SER A 21 -0.89 3.31 14.24
CA SER A 21 -0.14 2.64 13.17
C SER A 21 0.70 3.68 12.41
N SER A 22 1.87 4.03 12.95
CA SER A 22 2.92 4.72 12.21
C SER A 22 3.75 3.68 11.46
N GLY A 23 3.21 3.15 10.36
CA GLY A 23 3.91 2.20 9.52
C GLY A 23 4.98 2.88 8.66
N HIS A 24 6.18 3.06 9.22
CA HIS A 24 7.39 3.10 8.38
C HIS A 24 7.57 1.72 7.74
N GLY A 25 8.02 1.71 6.49
CA GLY A 25 7.99 0.57 5.58
C GLY A 25 8.52 -0.76 6.14
N VAL A 26 8.15 -1.81 5.41
CA VAL A 26 8.39 -3.26 5.60
C VAL A 26 7.52 -4.02 6.60
N GLU A 27 6.19 -3.92 6.46
CA GLU A 27 5.32 -5.02 6.88
C GLU A 27 5.39 -6.15 5.83
N ARG A 28 5.97 -7.28 6.23
CA ARG A 28 6.01 -8.50 5.42
C ARG A 28 4.59 -9.00 5.16
N LEU A 29 4.20 -9.01 3.88
CA LEU A 29 3.01 -9.68 3.33
C LEU A 29 1.69 -9.34 4.04
N ALA A 30 1.38 -8.05 4.20
CA ALA A 30 -0.03 -7.67 4.12
C ALA A 30 -0.54 -8.14 2.75
N SER A 31 -1.48 -9.10 2.73
CA SER A 31 -2.09 -9.64 1.50
C SER A 31 -2.63 -8.53 0.58
N CYS A 32 -3.00 -7.41 1.18
CA CYS A 32 -3.47 -6.21 0.49
C CYS A 32 -3.29 -4.95 1.35
N CYS A 33 -3.36 -3.77 0.73
CA CYS A 33 -3.40 -2.50 1.45
C CYS A 33 -4.74 -2.33 2.19
N THR A 34 -4.68 -2.13 3.50
CA THR A 34 -5.82 -1.75 4.36
C THR A 34 -5.87 -0.24 4.63
N SER A 35 -4.76 0.45 4.34
CA SER A 35 -4.54 1.90 4.51
C SER A 35 -3.75 2.44 3.32
N VAL A 36 -3.79 3.76 3.09
CA VAL A 36 -3.03 4.44 2.03
C VAL A 36 -2.39 5.74 2.54
N SER A 37 -1.18 6.03 2.05
CA SER A 37 -0.49 7.30 2.27
C SER A 37 -0.72 8.29 1.13
N ASN A 38 -0.60 9.59 1.42
CA ASN A 38 -0.50 10.66 0.41
C ASN A 38 0.96 11.12 0.21
N GLU A 39 1.88 10.69 1.07
CA GLU A 39 3.28 11.09 1.02
C GLU A 39 3.95 10.60 -0.25
N GLU A 40 4.83 11.43 -0.79
CA GLU A 40 5.60 11.08 -1.98
C GLU A 40 6.74 10.14 -1.61
N ILE A 41 6.88 9.07 -2.38
CA ILE A 41 7.96 8.10 -2.23
C ILE A 41 9.23 8.72 -2.83
N THR A 42 10.24 8.93 -2.00
CA THR A 42 11.50 9.57 -2.42
C THR A 42 12.49 8.59 -3.05
N GLU A 43 12.30 7.29 -2.88
CA GLU A 43 13.16 6.27 -3.44
C GLU A 43 12.73 5.84 -4.86
N PRO A 44 13.62 5.19 -5.64
CA PRO A 44 13.29 4.73 -6.98
C PRO A 44 12.13 3.74 -7.01
N ILE A 45 11.08 4.08 -7.76
CA ILE A 45 9.94 3.21 -8.03
C ILE A 45 10.24 2.34 -9.25
N LEU A 46 10.22 1.03 -9.04
CA LEU A 46 10.51 0.00 -10.03
C LEU A 46 9.27 -0.37 -10.85
N GLY A 47 8.10 -0.32 -10.22
CA GLY A 47 6.83 -0.71 -10.81
C GLY A 47 5.65 -0.35 -9.92
N TYR A 48 4.45 -0.67 -10.40
CA TYR A 48 3.23 -0.44 -9.65
C TYR A 48 2.16 -1.47 -10.00
N MET A 49 1.21 -1.64 -9.08
CA MET A 49 -0.03 -2.38 -9.30
C MET A 49 -1.20 -1.56 -8.78
N ILE A 50 -2.38 -1.74 -9.38
CA ILE A 50 -3.62 -1.14 -8.88
C ILE A 50 -4.36 -2.21 -8.09
N GLN A 51 -4.69 -1.89 -6.84
CA GLN A 51 -5.50 -2.73 -5.98
C GLN A 51 -6.93 -2.20 -5.95
N GLU A 52 -7.88 -3.06 -6.29
CA GLU A 52 -9.31 -2.79 -6.11
C GLU A 52 -9.75 -3.07 -4.68
N ARG A 53 -10.74 -2.31 -4.22
CA ARG A 53 -11.33 -2.48 -2.89
C ARG A 53 -12.01 -3.85 -2.76
N ASN A 54 -11.57 -4.63 -1.77
CA ASN A 54 -12.24 -5.85 -1.31
C ASN A 54 -12.00 -5.97 0.20
N LEU A 55 -13.00 -5.73 1.04
CA LEU A 55 -12.79 -5.59 2.48
C LEU A 55 -12.03 -6.79 3.08
N PRO A 56 -10.98 -6.55 3.91
CA PRO A 56 -10.58 -5.27 4.52
C PRO A 56 -9.71 -4.37 3.62
N CYS A 57 -9.40 -4.80 2.40
CA CYS A 57 -8.56 -4.06 1.45
C CYS A 57 -9.27 -2.80 0.93
N VAL A 58 -8.51 -1.71 0.81
CA VAL A 58 -8.99 -0.43 0.25
C VAL A 58 -8.48 -0.24 -1.18
N ASN A 59 -9.04 0.74 -1.90
CA ASN A 59 -8.48 1.14 -3.20
C ASN A 59 -7.09 1.76 -2.98
N ALA A 60 -6.08 1.19 -3.64
CA ALA A 60 -4.69 1.64 -3.51
C ALA A 60 -3.92 1.50 -4.83
N VAL A 61 -2.92 2.36 -5.00
CA VAL A 61 -1.82 2.11 -5.92
C VAL A 61 -0.67 1.57 -5.09
N ILE A 62 -0.23 0.34 -5.38
CA ILE A 62 0.89 -0.29 -4.71
C ILE A 62 2.13 -0.02 -5.54
N PHE A 63 3.06 0.78 -5.03
CA PHE A 63 4.35 0.99 -5.67
C PHE A 63 5.38 0.01 -5.14
N GLN A 64 6.14 -0.58 -6.06
CA GLN A 64 7.29 -1.43 -5.74
C GLN A 64 8.56 -0.60 -5.82
N THR A 65 9.37 -0.68 -4.77
CA THR A 65 10.69 -0.06 -4.68
C THR A 65 11.72 -1.11 -4.29
N ASN A 66 12.99 -0.70 -4.11
CA ASN A 66 14.00 -1.60 -3.58
C ASN A 66 13.78 -1.93 -2.09
N SER A 67 13.19 -1.01 -1.33
CA SER A 67 12.95 -1.19 0.09
C SER A 67 11.64 -1.93 0.40
N GLY A 68 10.66 -1.94 -0.52
CA GLY A 68 9.44 -2.71 -0.33
C GLY A 68 8.24 -2.24 -1.15
N LEU A 69 7.06 -2.48 -0.60
CA LEU A 69 5.78 -2.09 -1.19
C LEU A 69 5.17 -0.91 -0.42
N TYR A 70 4.65 0.07 -1.15
CA TYR A 70 4.03 1.27 -0.58
C TYR A 70 2.60 1.43 -1.09
N CYS A 71 1.65 1.54 -0.16
CA CYS A 71 0.24 1.77 -0.44
C CYS A 71 -0.03 3.27 -0.59
N SER A 72 -0.28 3.73 -1.82
CA SER A 72 -0.51 5.15 -2.13
C SER A 72 -1.95 5.44 -2.54
N ARG A 73 -2.45 6.62 -2.18
CA ARG A 73 -3.78 7.08 -2.58
C ARG A 73 -3.80 7.42 -4.06
N LEU A 74 -4.70 6.79 -4.83
CA LEU A 74 -4.83 7.00 -6.28
C LEU A 74 -5.01 8.48 -6.69
N ARG A 75 -5.66 9.29 -5.84
CA ARG A 75 -5.94 10.72 -6.08
C ARG A 75 -4.82 11.67 -5.61
N ALA A 76 -3.72 11.17 -5.07
CA ALA A 76 -2.59 12.04 -4.73
C ALA A 76 -1.92 12.59 -6.02
N PRO A 77 -1.60 13.89 -6.11
CA PRO A 77 -1.15 14.51 -7.36
C PRO A 77 0.06 13.84 -8.02
N TRP A 78 1.04 13.41 -7.22
CA TRP A 78 2.26 12.77 -7.69
C TRP A 78 2.03 11.37 -8.27
N VAL A 79 1.04 10.63 -7.75
CA VAL A 79 0.75 9.23 -8.11
C VAL A 79 0.37 9.12 -9.58
N PHE A 80 -0.50 10.02 -10.05
CA PHE A 80 -0.92 10.03 -11.45
C PHE A 80 0.24 10.28 -12.40
N GLN A 81 1.09 11.27 -12.09
CA GLN A 81 2.27 11.58 -12.90
C GLN A 81 3.24 10.40 -12.92
N LYS A 82 3.51 9.78 -11.77
CA LYS A 82 4.39 8.62 -11.68
C LYS A 82 3.90 7.43 -12.50
N ILE A 83 2.61 7.11 -12.46
CA ILE A 83 2.03 6.04 -13.28
C ILE A 83 2.21 6.35 -14.78
N LYS A 84 2.01 7.60 -15.19
CA LYS A 84 2.19 8.04 -16.59
C LYS A 84 3.64 7.85 -17.04
N GLU A 85 4.61 8.25 -16.23
CA GLU A 85 6.04 8.04 -16.49
C GLU A 85 6.38 6.55 -16.65
N LEU A 86 5.92 5.71 -15.72
CA LEU A 86 6.17 4.26 -15.76
C LEU A 86 5.57 3.60 -17.01
N ARG A 87 4.36 4.00 -17.41
CA ARG A 87 3.71 3.52 -18.65
C ARG A 87 4.46 3.97 -19.91
N ALA A 88 4.94 5.20 -19.94
CA ALA A 88 5.74 5.71 -21.06
C ALA A 88 7.05 4.92 -21.19
N LYS A 89 7.76 4.71 -20.07
CA LYS A 89 9.00 3.92 -20.02
C LYS A 89 8.77 2.48 -20.51
N ALA A 90 7.71 1.82 -20.04
CA ALA A 90 7.39 0.45 -20.45
C ALA A 90 7.12 0.33 -21.97
N ARG A 91 6.48 1.34 -22.59
CA ARG A 91 6.26 1.36 -24.05
C ARG A 91 7.56 1.55 -24.84
N SER A 92 8.47 2.38 -24.34
CA SER A 92 9.77 2.60 -24.99
C SER A 92 10.71 1.40 -24.88
N THR A 93 10.51 0.50 -23.92
CA THR A 93 11.34 -0.70 -23.71
C THR A 93 10.88 -1.90 -24.55
N ILE A 94 9.73 -1.83 -25.24
CA ILE A 94 9.35 -2.89 -26.20
C ILE A 94 10.36 -2.81 -27.36
N PRO A 95 11.26 -3.80 -27.52
CA PRO A 95 12.13 -3.82 -28.68
C PRO A 95 11.22 -4.01 -29.89
N SER A 96 11.39 -3.17 -30.91
CA SER A 96 10.77 -3.36 -32.22
C SER A 96 11.38 -4.60 -32.90
N SER A 97 11.11 -5.80 -32.38
CA SER A 97 11.57 -7.07 -32.96
C SER A 97 10.72 -7.52 -34.15
N SER A 98 9.77 -6.72 -34.60
CA SER A 98 8.91 -7.02 -35.76
C SER A 98 9.42 -6.43 -37.08
N ALA A 99 10.58 -5.77 -37.12
CA ALA A 99 11.18 -5.26 -38.35
C ALA A 99 12.32 -6.15 -38.87
N SER A 100 12.13 -7.47 -38.95
CA SER A 100 13.05 -8.40 -39.64
C SER A 100 12.37 -9.75 -39.95
N LEU A 101 11.25 -9.75 -40.67
CA LEU A 101 10.74 -10.95 -41.36
C LEU A 101 10.23 -10.54 -42.75
N LEU A 102 11.12 -10.00 -43.59
CA LEU A 102 10.91 -9.80 -45.02
C LEU A 102 12.28 -9.61 -45.68
N SER A 103 13.09 -10.67 -45.72
CA SER A 103 14.06 -10.90 -46.79
C SER A 103 14.55 -12.34 -46.67
N ASN A 104 14.41 -13.09 -47.77
CA ASN A 104 14.81 -14.48 -48.00
C ASN A 104 13.68 -15.51 -47.91
N GLN A 105 12.76 -15.46 -48.89
CA GLN A 105 12.46 -16.63 -49.72
C GLN A 105 12.12 -16.18 -51.13
#